data_AF-A0A1C5W0U7-F1
#
_entry.id   AF-A0A1C5W0U7-F1
#
_cell.length_a   1.000
_cell.length_b   1.000
_cell.length_c   1.000
_cell.angle_alpha   90.00
_cell.angle_beta   90.00
_cell.angle_gamma   90.00
#
_symmetry.space_group_name_H-M   'P 1'
#
loop_
_entity.id
_entity.type
_entity.pdbx_description
1 polymer ?
#
loop_
_entity_poly.entity_id
_entity_poly.type
_entity_poly.pdbx_seq_one_letter_code
_entity_poly.pdbx_strand_id
1 'polypeptide(L)'
;MYRCIVTDINGDVLTSESCLISYPVSFAITAQPESKIEAEDGDTITLKVEASGSGLTYQWQYSVDGGKNWNNMSSAMGKKNSFSTIMNSIFNGRLYCCIVTDASGETLISETCKIGYSVNAENALAS
;
A
#
# COMPACT_ATOMS: atom_id res chain seq x y z
N MET A 1 -19.58 9.71 20.10
CA MET A 1 -19.45 9.46 21.55
C MET A 1 -20.65 10.08 22.22
N TYR A 2 -21.52 9.28 22.83
CA TYR A 2 -22.72 9.76 23.52
C TYR A 2 -22.79 9.08 24.88
N ARG A 3 -23.04 9.87 25.94
CA ARG A 3 -23.27 9.38 27.31
C ARG A 3 -24.67 9.81 27.70
N CYS A 4 -25.56 8.85 27.97
CA CYS A 4 -26.79 9.14 28.71
C CYS A 4 -26.53 8.81 30.18
N ILE A 5 -26.75 9.81 31.04
CA ILE A 5 -26.89 9.63 32.47
C ILE A 5 -28.39 9.70 32.73
N VAL A 6 -28.97 8.62 33.25
CA VAL A 6 -30.37 8.61 33.71
C VAL A 6 -30.31 8.62 35.23
N THR A 7 -30.88 9.65 35.84
CA THR A 7 -30.95 9.82 37.29
C THR A 7 -32.39 9.63 37.71
N ASP A 8 -32.66 8.67 38.60
CA ASP A 8 -33.98 8.46 39.22
C ASP A 8 -34.15 9.41 40.42
N ILE A 9 -35.40 9.63 40.85
CA ILE A 9 -35.82 10.59 41.88
C ILE A 9 -35.26 10.28 43.29
N ASN A 10 -34.71 9.09 43.50
CA ASN A 10 -34.10 8.65 44.76
C ASN A 10 -32.57 8.83 44.84
N GLY A 11 -31.93 9.38 43.79
CA GLY A 11 -30.50 9.74 43.82
C GLY A 11 -29.51 8.60 43.57
N ASP A 12 -29.98 7.39 43.24
CA ASP A 12 -29.12 6.29 42.83
C ASP A 12 -28.59 6.50 41.40
N VAL A 13 -27.28 6.39 41.23
CA VAL A 13 -26.59 6.51 39.94
C VAL A 13 -26.06 5.14 39.51
N LEU A 14 -26.82 4.45 38.66
CA LEU A 14 -26.33 3.28 37.94
C LEU A 14 -25.42 3.73 36.80
N THR A 15 -24.13 3.47 36.92
CA THR A 15 -23.17 3.72 35.84
C THR A 15 -23.10 2.45 34.99
N SER A 16 -23.59 2.51 33.73
CA SER A 16 -23.45 1.37 32.82
C SER A 16 -21.99 1.15 32.46
N GLU A 17 -21.57 -0.11 32.39
CA GLU A 17 -20.27 -0.51 31.83
C GLU A 17 -20.10 0.09 30.42
N SER A 18 -18.90 0.59 30.11
CA SER A 18 -18.58 1.17 28.81
C SER A 18 -18.62 0.10 27.72
N CYS A 19 -19.61 0.17 26.84
CA CYS A 19 -19.67 -0.66 25.63
C CYS A 19 -18.70 -0.09 24.58
N LEU A 20 -17.65 -0.85 24.26
CA LEU A 20 -16.80 -0.58 23.10
C LEU A 20 -17.58 -0.92 21.83
N ILE A 21 -18.01 0.10 21.09
CA ILE A 21 -18.48 -0.10 19.72
C ILE A 21 -17.25 -0.38 18.86
N SER A 22 -16.95 -1.66 18.66
CA SER A 22 -15.96 -2.11 17.67
C SER A 22 -16.67 -2.13 16.32
N TYR A 23 -16.51 -1.07 15.52
CA TYR A 23 -16.79 -1.19 14.10
C TYR A 23 -15.83 -2.25 13.54
N PRO A 24 -16.31 -3.26 12.79
CA PRO A 24 -15.38 -4.17 12.13
C PRO A 24 -14.54 -3.34 11.18
N VAL A 25 -13.23 -3.24 11.46
CA VAL A 25 -12.31 -2.59 10.54
C VAL A 25 -12.21 -3.53 9.33
N SER A 26 -12.87 -3.16 8.23
CA SER A 26 -12.84 -3.94 7.00
C SER A 26 -11.41 -3.95 6.45
N PHE A 27 -10.84 -5.15 6.28
CA PHE A 27 -9.56 -5.31 5.62
C PHE A 27 -9.75 -5.16 4.10
N ALA A 28 -9.17 -4.10 3.53
CA ALA A 28 -9.31 -3.79 2.11
C ALA A 28 -8.16 -2.90 1.64
N ILE A 29 -7.75 -3.06 0.38
CA ILE A 29 -6.86 -2.08 -0.27
C ILE A 29 -7.72 -0.88 -0.69
N THR A 30 -7.40 0.30 -0.17
CA THR A 30 -8.14 1.55 -0.40
C THR A 30 -7.51 2.42 -1.49
N ALA A 31 -6.21 2.25 -1.75
CA ALA A 31 -5.54 2.89 -2.89
C ALA A 31 -4.54 1.92 -3.53
N GLN A 32 -4.68 1.77 -4.85
CA GLN A 32 -3.80 0.95 -5.68
C GLN A 32 -2.56 1.74 -6.11
N PRO A 33 -1.45 1.07 -6.44
CA PRO A 33 -0.34 1.73 -7.11
C PRO A 33 -0.78 2.11 -8.53
N GLU A 34 -0.04 3.04 -9.14
CA GLU A 34 -0.27 3.37 -10.56
C GLU A 34 -0.10 2.11 -11.41
N SER A 35 -0.99 1.91 -12.38
CA SER A 35 -0.91 0.74 -13.28
C SER A 35 0.36 0.74 -14.13
N LYS A 36 0.92 1.93 -14.39
CA LYS A 36 2.12 2.11 -15.19
C LYS A 36 2.84 3.40 -14.83
N ILE A 37 4.15 3.33 -14.65
CA ILE A 37 5.04 4.49 -14.48
C ILE A 37 6.04 4.49 -15.63
N GLU A 38 6.10 5.58 -16.38
CA GLU A 38 7.12 5.82 -17.41
C GLU A 38 8.07 6.89 -16.86
N ALA A 39 9.36 6.61 -16.87
CA ALA A 39 10.37 7.49 -16.30
C ALA A 39 11.71 7.33 -17.02
N GLU A 40 12.54 8.36 -16.97
CA GLU A 40 13.87 8.39 -17.57
C GLU A 40 14.95 7.90 -16.61
N ASP A 41 16.18 7.70 -17.11
CA ASP A 41 17.30 7.36 -16.23
C ASP A 41 17.58 8.51 -15.26
N GLY A 42 17.59 8.21 -13.96
CA GLY A 42 17.79 9.22 -12.91
C GLY A 42 16.50 9.79 -12.31
N ASP A 43 15.34 9.55 -12.91
CA ASP A 43 14.06 9.99 -12.35
C ASP A 43 13.71 9.22 -11.07
N THR A 44 12.99 9.86 -10.17
CA THR A 44 12.49 9.18 -8.97
C THR A 44 11.13 8.56 -9.25
N ILE A 45 11.06 7.23 -9.26
CA ILE A 45 9.79 6.49 -9.30
C ILE A 45 9.31 6.23 -7.88
N THR A 46 8.01 6.41 -7.64
CA THR A 46 7.40 6.15 -6.33
C THR A 46 6.20 5.24 -6.51
N LEU A 47 6.17 4.15 -5.74
CA LEU A 47 5.03 3.25 -5.67
C LEU A 47 4.43 3.33 -4.27
N LYS A 48 3.10 3.31 -4.19
CA LYS A 48 2.36 3.42 -2.94
C LYS A 48 1.10 2.57 -2.99
N VAL A 49 0.81 1.92 -1.88
CA VAL A 49 -0.45 1.20 -1.62
C VAL A 49 -1.00 1.69 -0.28
N GLU A 50 -2.30 1.90 -0.22
CA GLU A 50 -2.99 2.16 1.04
C GLU A 50 -4.01 1.06 1.30
N ALA A 51 -4.14 0.65 2.55
CA ALA A 51 -5.12 -0.34 2.97
C ALA A 51 -5.74 0.05 4.31
N SER A 52 -7.00 -0.33 4.50
CA SER A 52 -7.70 -0.29 5.78
C SER A 52 -7.54 -1.63 6.49
N GLY A 53 -7.44 -1.61 7.82
CA GLY A 53 -7.21 -2.79 8.65
C GLY A 53 -6.43 -2.43 9.91
N SER A 54 -6.14 -3.43 10.74
CA SER A 54 -5.29 -3.28 11.92
C SER A 54 -4.06 -4.18 11.80
N GLY A 55 -2.93 -3.77 12.38
CA GLY A 55 -1.66 -4.52 12.34
C GLY A 55 -1.15 -4.81 10.93
N LEU A 56 -1.39 -3.90 9.99
CA LEU A 56 -1.03 -4.07 8.59
C LEU A 56 0.48 -4.21 8.39
N THR A 57 0.87 -5.23 7.65
CA THR A 57 2.22 -5.42 7.14
C THR A 57 2.20 -5.43 5.61
N TYR A 58 3.31 -4.99 5.01
CA TYR A 58 3.44 -4.83 3.57
C TYR A 58 4.63 -5.66 3.09
N GLN A 59 4.51 -6.26 1.91
CA GLN A 59 5.61 -6.93 1.22
C GLN A 59 5.50 -6.66 -0.28
N TRP A 60 6.36 -5.79 -0.78
CA TRP A 60 6.52 -5.56 -2.21
C TRP A 60 7.20 -6.75 -2.86
N GLN A 61 6.65 -7.14 -4.00
CA GLN A 61 7.20 -8.13 -4.90
C GLN A 61 7.47 -7.48 -6.26
N TYR A 62 8.46 -8.02 -6.96
CA TYR A 62 8.76 -7.63 -8.32
C TYR A 62 8.89 -8.86 -9.22
N SER A 63 8.51 -8.68 -10.48
CA SER A 63 8.67 -9.67 -11.53
C SER A 63 9.47 -9.08 -12.70
N VAL A 64 10.38 -9.89 -13.23
CA VAL A 64 11.23 -9.56 -14.39
C VAL A 64 10.85 -10.36 -15.64
N ASP A 65 9.87 -11.26 -15.53
CA ASP A 65 9.50 -12.23 -16.56
C ASP A 65 8.03 -12.11 -17.00
N GLY A 66 7.47 -10.91 -16.85
CA GLY A 66 6.09 -10.61 -17.23
C GLY A 66 5.04 -11.19 -16.29
N GLY A 67 5.37 -11.36 -15.00
CA GLY A 67 4.45 -11.81 -13.97
C GLY A 67 4.39 -13.33 -13.79
N LYS A 68 5.33 -14.09 -14.38
CA LYS A 68 5.38 -15.56 -14.23
C LYS A 68 5.99 -15.95 -12.89
N ASN A 69 7.04 -15.26 -12.46
CA ASN A 69 7.67 -15.42 -11.15
C ASN A 69 7.73 -14.06 -10.43
N TRP A 70 7.47 -14.11 -9.13
CA TRP A 70 7.47 -12.95 -8.23
C TRP A 70 8.51 -13.12 -7.15
N ASN A 71 9.37 -12.12 -6.99
CA ASN A 71 10.45 -12.11 -6.00
C ASN A 71 10.16 -11.05 -4.95
N ASN A 72 10.36 -11.39 -3.68
CA ASN A 72 10.23 -10.44 -2.59
C ASN A 72 11.34 -9.37 -2.69
N MET A 73 10.97 -8.11 -2.53
CA MET A 73 11.94 -7.05 -2.27
C MET A 73 12.47 -7.23 -0.85
N SER A 74 13.74 -7.62 -0.73
CA SER A 74 14.41 -7.93 0.54
C SER A 74 14.76 -6.70 1.38
N SER A 75 14.79 -5.52 0.76
CA SER A 75 15.10 -4.26 1.43
C SER A 75 13.99 -3.87 2.42
N ALA A 76 14.34 -3.07 3.43
CA ALA A 76 13.34 -2.53 4.37
C ALA A 76 12.29 -1.65 3.67
N MET A 77 12.63 -1.07 2.51
CA MET A 77 11.69 -0.33 1.66
C MET A 77 10.59 -1.25 1.10
N GLY A 78 10.94 -2.50 0.80
CA GLY A 78 9.99 -3.53 0.38
C GLY A 78 8.96 -3.90 1.45
N LYS A 79 9.14 -3.46 2.70
CA LYS A 79 8.23 -3.71 3.81
C LYS A 79 7.37 -2.50 4.22
N LYS A 80 7.40 -1.44 3.42
CA LYS A 80 6.64 -0.21 3.65
C LYS A 80 5.45 -0.13 2.70
N ASN A 81 4.45 0.66 3.08
CA ASN A 81 3.31 0.97 2.22
C ASN A 81 3.69 1.78 0.96
N SER A 82 4.88 2.36 0.95
CA SER A 82 5.43 3.11 -0.17
C SER A 82 6.95 3.01 -0.20
N PHE A 83 7.50 3.07 -1.41
CA PHE A 83 8.93 3.22 -1.60
C PHE A 83 9.20 4.07 -2.84
N SER A 84 10.38 4.69 -2.84
CA SER A 84 10.90 5.41 -3.99
C SER A 84 12.24 4.83 -4.39
N THR A 85 12.53 4.79 -5.68
CA THR A 85 13.83 4.41 -6.20
C THR A 85 14.18 5.24 -7.42
N ILE A 86 15.47 5.28 -7.75
CA ILE A 86 15.94 5.97 -8.94
C ILE A 86 15.76 5.03 -10.12
N MET A 87 15.05 5.51 -11.12
CA MET A 87 14.81 4.80 -12.35
C MET A 87 16.14 4.54 -13.07
N ASN A 88 16.25 3.34 -13.59
CA ASN A 88 17.35 2.85 -14.36
C ASN A 88 16.80 1.92 -15.45
N SER A 89 17.43 1.92 -16.62
CA SER A 89 17.02 1.07 -17.74
C SER A 89 16.82 -0.43 -17.38
N ILE A 90 17.50 -0.96 -16.35
CA ILE A 90 17.31 -2.34 -15.85
C ILE A 90 15.92 -2.63 -15.27
N PHE A 91 15.16 -1.59 -14.91
CA PHE A 91 13.79 -1.70 -14.40
C PHE A 91 12.76 -1.72 -15.53
N ASN A 92 13.16 -1.44 -16.78
CA ASN A 92 12.25 -1.43 -17.91
C ASN A 92 11.55 -2.79 -18.07
N GLY A 93 10.22 -2.77 -18.10
CA GLY A 93 9.39 -3.96 -18.22
C GLY A 93 9.18 -4.74 -16.92
N ARG A 94 9.77 -4.30 -15.79
CA ARG A 94 9.49 -4.93 -14.49
C ARG A 94 8.08 -4.62 -14.03
N LEU A 95 7.48 -5.60 -13.37
CA LEU A 95 6.19 -5.47 -12.71
C LEU A 95 6.40 -5.43 -11.20
N TYR A 96 5.57 -4.66 -10.50
CA TYR A 96 5.57 -4.56 -9.05
C TYR A 96 4.14 -4.76 -8.53
N CYS A 97 4.00 -5.52 -7.44
CA CYS A 97 2.77 -5.62 -6.67
C CYS A 97 3.10 -5.63 -5.18
N CYS A 98 2.13 -5.29 -4.35
CA CYS A 98 2.27 -5.31 -2.90
C CYS A 98 1.32 -6.35 -2.32
N ILE A 99 1.86 -7.23 -1.48
CA ILE A 99 1.06 -8.08 -0.60
C ILE A 99 0.87 -7.31 0.70
N VAL A 100 -0.38 -7.06 1.06
CA VAL A 100 -0.76 -6.50 2.35
C VAL A 100 -1.28 -7.65 3.20
N THR A 101 -0.82 -7.75 4.44
CA THR A 101 -1.29 -8.74 5.41
C THR A 101 -1.80 -8.05 6.66
N ASP A 102 -2.98 -8.39 7.15
CA ASP A 102 -3.54 -7.83 8.37
C ASP A 102 -3.05 -8.55 9.64
N ALA A 103 -3.49 -8.09 10.82
CA ALA A 103 -3.17 -8.72 12.09
C ALA A 103 -3.72 -10.16 12.24
N SER A 104 -4.78 -10.51 11.51
CA SER A 104 -5.38 -11.86 11.54
C SER A 104 -4.65 -12.85 10.63
N GLY A 105 -3.76 -12.35 9.76
CA GLY A 105 -3.04 -13.13 8.76
C GLY A 105 -3.75 -13.21 7.41
N GLU A 106 -4.85 -12.50 7.23
CA GLU A 106 -5.52 -12.34 5.92
C GLU A 106 -4.63 -11.51 4.99
N THR A 107 -4.55 -11.91 3.72
CA THR A 107 -3.68 -11.27 2.74
C THR A 107 -4.45 -10.76 1.54
N LEU A 108 -4.15 -9.54 1.11
CA LEU A 108 -4.63 -8.93 -0.13
C LEU A 108 -3.44 -8.60 -1.03
N ILE A 109 -3.63 -8.75 -2.34
CA ILE A 109 -2.60 -8.42 -3.33
C ILE A 109 -3.09 -7.20 -4.10
N SER A 110 -2.23 -6.18 -4.22
CA SER A 110 -2.51 -4.99 -5.02
C SER A 110 -2.56 -5.29 -6.50
N GLU A 111 -3.07 -4.33 -7.27
CA GLU A 111 -2.86 -4.31 -8.71
C GLU A 111 -1.36 -4.22 -9.05
N THR A 112 -1.03 -4.64 -10.28
CA THR A 112 0.35 -4.64 -10.78
C THR A 112 0.70 -3.32 -11.43
N CYS A 113 1.79 -2.71 -10.99
CA CYS A 113 2.41 -1.56 -11.63
C CYS A 113 3.49 -2.01 -12.62
N LYS A 114 3.43 -1.56 -13.87
CA LYS A 114 4.50 -1.77 -14.85
C LYS A 114 5.43 -0.56 -14.93
N ILE A 115 6.73 -0.79 -14.80
CA ILE A 115 7.74 0.25 -15.03
C ILE A 115 8.14 0.24 -16.51
N GLY A 116 8.04 1.40 -17.14
CA GLY A 116 8.51 1.67 -18.49
C GLY A 116 9.64 2.68 -18.48
N TYR A 117 10.57 2.51 -19.41
CA TYR A 117 11.69 3.42 -19.62
C TYR A 117 11.40 4.33 -20.80
N SER A 118 11.34 5.64 -20.54
CA SER A 118 11.30 6.66 -21.58
C SER A 118 12.71 7.20 -21.85
N VAL A 119 13.09 7.27 -23.13
CA VAL A 119 14.23 8.08 -23.55
C VAL A 119 13.70 9.46 -23.91
N ASN A 120 14.28 10.50 -23.33
CA ASN A 120 13.99 11.86 -23.75
C ASN A 120 14.32 11.98 -25.23
N ALA A 121 13.33 12.29 -26.06
CA ALA A 121 13.50 12.43 -27.51
C ALA A 121 14.36 13.66 -27.90
N GLU A 122 14.82 14.45 -26.92
CA GLU A 122 15.53 15.71 -27.16
C GLU A 122 17.04 15.56 -27.46
N ASN A 123 17.62 14.36 -27.35
CA ASN A 123 19.05 14.15 -27.68
C ASN A 123 19.30 13.35 -28.98
N ALA A 124 18.27 13.14 -29.79
CA ALA A 124 18.39 12.43 -31.08
C ALA A 124 18.66 13.34 -32.30
N LEU A 125 18.85 14.66 -32.10
CA LEU A 125 19.08 15.62 -33.19
C LEU A 125 20.42 16.35 -33.16
N ALA A 126 21.34 16.00 -32.26
CA ALA A 126 22.73 16.46 -32.36
C ALA A 126 23.52 15.51 -33.28
N SER A 127 23.20 15.52 -34.58
CA SER A 127 24.11 15.08 -35.66
C SER A 127 24.96 16.26 -36.14
#